data_AF-A0A367KC46-F1
#
_entry.id   AF-A0A367KC46-F1
#
_cell.length_a   1.000
_cell.length_b   1.000
_cell.length_c   1.000
_cell.angle_alpha   90.00
_cell.angle_beta   90.00
_cell.angle_gamma   90.00
#
_symmetry.space_group_name_H-M   'P 1'
#
loop_
_entity.id
_entity.type
_entity.pdbx_description
1 polymer ?
#
loop_
_entity_poly.entity_id
_entity_poly.type
_entity_poly.pdbx_seq_one_letter_code
_entity_poly.pdbx_strand_id
1 'polypeptide(L)' 'EEKEGIPPPQQRLIYSGKQMADEMTATHYGIEGGSVLHLVLALRGGQSYV' A
#
# COMPACT_ATOMS: atom_id res chain seq x y z
N GLU A 1 -4.25 6.61 22.09
CA GLU A 1 -4.71 7.26 20.84
C GLU A 1 -5.07 6.18 19.84
N GLU A 2 -6.35 5.97 19.57
CA GLU A 2 -6.76 5.20 18.39
C GLU A 2 -6.40 6.07 17.18
N LYS A 3 -5.37 5.66 16.45
CA LYS A 3 -5.00 6.32 15.20
C LYS A 3 -6.01 5.91 14.15
N GLU A 4 -6.94 6.79 13.82
CA GLU A 4 -7.82 6.64 12.66
C GLU A 4 -6.97 6.43 11.40
N GLY A 5 -6.85 5.19 10.93
CA GLY A 5 -6.06 4.86 9.75
C GLY A 5 -5.69 3.39 9.63
N ILE A 6 -5.18 3.01 8.46
CA ILE A 6 -4.63 1.68 8.21
C ILE A 6 -3.23 1.61 8.84
N PRO A 7 -2.94 0.68 9.76
CA PRO A 7 -1.60 0.53 10.32
C PRO A 7 -0.55 0.36 9.22
N PRO A 8 0.65 0.99 9.30
CA PRO A 8 1.64 0.95 8.22
C PRO A 8 1.98 -0.46 7.70
N PRO A 9 2.14 -1.50 8.55
CA PRO A 9 2.40 -2.86 8.07
C PRO A 9 1.23 -3.49 7.28
N GLN A 10 0.06 -2.87 7.37
CA GLN A 10 -1.18 -3.27 6.72
C GLN A 10 -1.51 -2.38 5.52
N GLN A 11 -0.67 -1.39 5.18
CA GLN A 11 -0.86 -0.57 3.99
C GLN A 11 -0.30 -1.28 2.75
N ARG A 12 -1.04 -1.24 1.64
CA ARG A 12 -0.55 -1.65 0.32
C ARG A 12 -0.84 -0.55 -0.69
N LEU A 13 0.17 -0.19 -1.47
CA LEU A 13 0.01 0.68 -2.63
C LEU A 13 -0.23 -0.16 -3.88
N ILE A 14 -1.24 0.23 -4.66
CA ILE A 14 -1.59 -0.38 -5.93
C ILE A 14 -1.54 0.69 -7.03
N TYR A 15 -0.85 0.37 -8.12
CA TYR A 15 -0.84 1.17 -9.35
C TYR A 15 -1.14 0.28 -10.55
N SER A 16 -2.05 0.70 -11.42
CA SER A 16 -2.47 -0.06 -12.61
C SER A 16 -2.80 -1.54 -12.32
N GLY A 17 -3.46 -1.81 -11.18
CA GLY A 17 -3.83 -3.16 -10.74
C GLY A 17 -2.68 -4.01 -10.18
N LYS A 18 -1.46 -3.47 -10.08
CA LYS A 18 -0.29 -4.16 -9.51
C LYS A 18 0.05 -3.60 -8.13
N GLN A 19 0.30 -4.50 -7.18
CA GLN A 19 0.85 -4.11 -5.89
C GLN A 19 2.31 -3.65 -6.07
N MET A 20 2.65 -2.54 -5.43
CA MET A 20 4.01 -2.02 -5.42
C MET A 20 4.87 -2.72 -4.35
N ALA A 21 6.16 -2.82 -4.63
CA ALA A 21 7.18 -3.33 -3.71
C ALA A 21 8.10 -2.20 -3.27
N ASP A 22 8.54 -2.23 -2.00
CA ASP A 22 9.40 -1.20 -1.40
C ASP A 22 10.76 -1.09 -2.11
N GLU A 23 11.26 -2.21 -2.65
CA GLU A 23 12.53 -2.29 -3.38
C GLU A 23 12.45 -1.78 -4.83
N MET A 24 11.26 -1.42 -5.32
CA MET A 24 11.04 -0.99 -6.71
C MET A 24 10.79 0.52 -6.79
N THR A 25 11.42 1.19 -7.75
CA THR A 25 11.26 2.63 -7.94
C THR A 25 9.95 2.97 -8.65
N ALA A 26 9.47 4.22 -8.49
CA ALA A 26 8.28 4.70 -9.20
C ALA A 26 8.42 4.60 -10.74
N THR A 27 9.64 4.82 -11.25
CA THR A 27 9.97 4.69 -12.67
C THR A 27 9.84 3.26 -13.18
N HIS A 28 10.16 2.24 -12.36
CA HIS A 28 9.96 0.83 -12.73
C HIS A 28 8.50 0.52 -13.06
N TYR A 29 7.57 1.17 -12.37
CA TYR A 29 6.14 1.05 -12.62
C TYR A 29 5.59 2.03 -13.67
N GLY A 30 6.42 2.95 -14.20
CA GLY A 30 5.97 3.99 -15.14
C GLY A 30 5.01 5.00 -14.48
N ILE A 31 5.27 5.37 -13.22
CA ILE A 31 4.49 6.40 -12.52
C ILE A 31 4.99 7.77 -12.95
N GLU A 32 4.06 8.65 -13.31
CA GLU A 32 4.32 10.02 -13.73
C GLU A 32 3.58 11.03 -12.83
N GLY A 33 3.87 12.31 -13.01
CA GLY A 33 3.15 13.37 -12.31
C GLY A 33 1.66 13.34 -12.64
N GLY A 34 0.81 13.28 -11.60
CA GLY A 34 -0.64 13.19 -11.76
C GLY A 34 -1.19 11.75 -11.81
N SER A 35 -0.33 10.73 -11.79
CA SER A 35 -0.76 9.34 -11.59
C SER A 35 -1.49 9.17 -10.25
N VAL A 36 -2.52 8.33 -10.24
CA VAL A 36 -3.30 8.00 -9.04
C VAL A 36 -2.86 6.64 -8.49
N LEU A 37 -2.57 6.59 -7.19
CA LEU A 37 -2.25 5.36 -6.46
C LEU A 37 -3.40 5.01 -5.53
N HIS A 38 -3.75 3.72 -5.48
CA HIS A 38 -4.76 3.22 -4.55
C HIS A 38 -4.07 2.67 -3.30
N LEU A 39 -4.38 3.25 -2.13
CA LEU A 39 -3.99 2.71 -0.83
C LEU A 39 -5.08 1.76 -0.33
N VAL A 40 -4.73 0.51 -0.07
CA VAL A 40 -5.67 -0.53 0.40
C VAL A 40 -5.16 -1.21 1.66
N LEU A 41 -6.10 -1.78 2.43
CA LEU A 41 -5.81 -2.60 3.60
C LEU A 41 -5.33 -3.99 3.18
N ALA A 42 -4.14 -4.37 3.63
CA ALA A 42 -3.58 -5.70 3.50
C ALA A 42 -4.23 -6.64 4.51
N LEU A 43 -5.17 -7.45 4.06
CA LEU A 43 -5.71 -8.52 4.87
C LEU A 43 -4.69 -9.67 4.93
N ARG A 44 -3.92 -9.74 6.02
CA ARG A 44 -3.31 -11.01 6.43
C ARG A 44 -4.36 -11.76 7.25
N GLY A 45 -4.55 -13.05 6.98
CA GLY A 45 -5.48 -13.88 7.75
C GLY A 45 -5.22 -13.74 9.25
N GLY A 46 -6.15 -13.10 9.96
CA GLY A 46 -6.25 -13.00 11.42
C GLY A 46 -4.93 -12.96 12.22
N GLN A 47 -4.19 -11.87 12.20
CA GLN A 47 -3.31 -11.56 13.33
C GLN A 47 -4.06 -10.65 14.30
N SER A 48 -4.60 -11.25 15.37
CA SER A 48 -4.92 -10.50 16.59
C SER A 48 -3.60 -9.98 17.15
N TYR A 49 -3.45 -8.66 17.24
CA TYR A 49 -2.44 -8.06 18.09
C TYR A 49 -2.90 -8.33 19.53
N VAL A 50 -2.23 -9.26 20.20
CA VAL A 50 -2.26 -9.40 21.67
C VAL A 50 -1.16 -8.56 22.29
#